data_AF-A0A521S9U0-F1
#
_entry.id   AF-A0A521S9U0-F1
#
_cell.length_a   1.000
_cell.length_b   1.000
_cell.length_c   1.000
_cell.angle_alpha   90.00
_cell.angle_beta   90.00
_cell.angle_gamma   90.00
#
_symmetry.space_group_name_H-M   'P 1'
#
loop_
_entity.id
_entity.type
_entity.pdbx_description
1 polymer ?
#
loop_
_entity_poly.entity_id
_entity_poly.type
_entity_poly.pdbx_seq_one_letter_code
_entity_poly.pdbx_strand_id
1 'polypeptide(L)'
;MEGISLRKPHRIVAAMLVAAFVLLAAPASVLAAPLKGYEALQISSSGSGKLVMAPGETKAYTISFKNIGTAAWANSGPAYVSVYTYGPKYRTSIFQDASWKNPIQPAVMKEQAARAGETGTISFNLKAPKAVGTYAETFNLAAEDVAWIPGGLFTVNIVVAEPAKAPSPQPPVQTSPTSTTSITQPPTGLSALTLIRSQKKVVAKGGDPVAYKVGIKNTGTAVWRKRELRTPDFAIASVRNETQHRSWLSSSVLVANVGTDVAPGGLEYFEFTFNAPKAQGAHTVKYALAVDEQVVPDFTVDIPVEVTQNAPDAFNSPMRDDLPAPSPSERFDMQEPMLRVGILIVDGETDNQVKVSCETSWKLMGGDGSLLAELPARKAVTALYKQSRYWFDRGNGFEKTPAFLRFVPDEPNGICTVENWDRRNRGADRPYNRYRNVLELHYNDTKSRAWLINELPMEWYLKGLGETSNVSHMEYQKALITAARTYATYHFERGTKRGPEFFHITGYADDQVYRGYDQEAASPRIVASVEETRGRTVTYEGRTAITPYFSRSAGKTYDWGEVWGGDVPWVKGVACPCDKEKGYRLWGHGIGMSATEALCMANRGQGWEQILHYFYTDVGITKRWQ
;
A
#
# COMPACT_ATOMS: atom_id res chain seq x y z
N MET A 1 -57.46 -39.29 33.63
CA MET A 1 -56.45 -39.92 32.76
C MET A 1 -55.13 -39.28 33.13
N GLU A 2 -54.50 -39.80 34.19
CA GLU A 2 -53.29 -40.67 34.08
C GLU A 2 -52.16 -39.86 33.44
N GLY A 3 -51.22 -39.30 34.21
CA GLY A 3 -50.23 -40.03 35.02
C GLY A 3 -48.96 -40.13 34.17
N ILE A 4 -47.76 -39.69 34.59
CA ILE A 4 -46.86 -40.31 35.56
C ILE A 4 -45.50 -39.58 35.33
N SER A 5 -44.90 -38.91 36.33
CA SER A 5 -43.83 -39.44 37.24
C SER A 5 -42.42 -39.31 36.62
N LEU A 6 -41.26 -39.08 37.26
CA LEU A 6 -40.71 -39.25 38.62
C LEU A 6 -39.63 -38.15 38.87
N ARG A 7 -39.58 -37.49 40.04
CA ARG A 7 -38.64 -37.66 41.19
C ARG A 7 -37.11 -37.68 40.89
N LYS A 8 -36.39 -36.64 41.40
CA LYS A 8 -35.21 -36.54 42.34
C LYS A 8 -34.15 -37.69 42.38
N PRO A 9 -32.89 -37.56 42.91
CA PRO A 9 -32.25 -36.49 43.74
C PRO A 9 -30.71 -36.22 43.54
N HIS A 10 -30.20 -35.19 44.25
CA HIS A 10 -28.92 -35.03 45.00
C HIS A 10 -27.50 -35.46 44.53
N ARG A 11 -26.56 -34.50 44.76
CA ARG A 11 -25.24 -34.55 45.46
C ARG A 11 -23.92 -34.39 44.65
N ILE A 12 -23.17 -33.35 45.06
CA ILE A 12 -21.71 -33.25 45.38
C ILE A 12 -20.70 -33.43 44.21
N VAL A 13 -19.78 -32.47 44.05
CA VAL A 13 -18.31 -32.59 44.24
C VAL A 13 -17.64 -31.24 43.89
N ALA A 14 -16.68 -30.84 44.73
CA ALA A 14 -15.79 -29.69 44.59
C ALA A 14 -14.52 -30.03 43.80
N ALA A 15 -13.90 -29.05 43.12
CA ALA A 15 -12.46 -28.97 42.79
C ALA A 15 -12.17 -27.60 42.12
N MET A 16 -11.48 -26.68 42.79
CA MET A 16 -10.03 -26.43 42.76
C MET A 16 -9.52 -25.59 41.56
N LEU A 17 -9.01 -24.40 41.92
CA LEU A 17 -7.94 -23.57 41.35
C LEU A 17 -7.40 -23.92 39.95
N VAL A 18 -7.22 -22.89 39.11
CA VAL A 18 -5.89 -22.37 38.71
C VAL A 18 -6.03 -20.90 38.31
N ALA A 19 -5.24 -20.03 38.95
CA ALA A 19 -4.99 -18.66 38.52
C ALA A 19 -3.95 -18.66 37.39
N ALA A 20 -4.18 -17.90 36.32
CA ALA A 20 -3.16 -17.60 35.32
C ALA A 20 -3.18 -16.09 35.01
N PHE A 21 -2.12 -15.42 35.49
CA PHE A 21 -1.69 -14.09 35.10
C PHE A 21 -1.39 -14.07 33.60
N VAL A 22 -1.89 -13.07 32.86
CA VAL A 22 -1.38 -12.73 31.53
C VAL A 22 -1.02 -11.24 31.50
N LEU A 23 0.26 -11.01 31.23
CA LEU A 23 0.93 -9.73 31.02
C LEU A 23 0.17 -8.82 30.02
N LEU A 24 0.00 -7.55 30.39
CA LEU A 24 -0.28 -6.48 29.43
C LEU A 24 0.94 -6.25 28.53
N ALA A 25 0.78 -6.48 27.23
CA ALA A 25 1.63 -5.91 26.19
C ALA A 25 0.88 -4.74 25.54
N ALA A 26 1.46 -3.53 25.59
CA ALA A 26 0.97 -2.38 24.83
C ALA A 26 1.21 -2.62 23.33
N PRO A 27 0.27 -2.29 22.42
CA PRO A 27 0.54 -2.39 20.99
C PRO A 27 1.33 -1.18 20.51
N ALA A 28 2.51 -1.44 19.97
CA ALA A 28 3.26 -0.49 19.16
C ALA A 28 2.43 -0.09 17.94
N SER A 29 2.27 1.22 17.72
CA SER A 29 1.61 1.77 16.54
C SER A 29 2.64 2.04 15.45
N VAL A 30 2.67 1.23 14.38
CA VAL A 30 3.17 1.62 13.05
C VAL A 30 2.42 0.79 12.01
N LEU A 31 1.67 1.43 11.11
CA LEU A 31 1.21 0.79 9.87
C LEU A 31 1.89 1.49 8.70
N ALA A 32 2.94 0.85 8.20
CA ALA A 32 3.49 1.12 6.88
C ALA A 32 2.42 0.73 5.83
N ALA A 33 2.24 1.54 4.80
CA ALA A 33 1.36 1.19 3.69
C ALA A 33 1.97 0.03 2.86
N PRO A 34 1.15 -0.88 2.31
CA PRO A 34 1.65 -2.12 1.74
C PRO A 34 2.44 -1.94 0.43
N LEU A 35 3.58 -2.62 0.32
CA LEU A 35 4.36 -2.80 -0.92
C LEU A 35 4.26 -4.28 -1.32
N LYS A 36 3.42 -4.56 -2.32
CA LYS A 36 3.25 -5.89 -2.94
C LYS A 36 2.77 -7.01 -1.98
N GLY A 37 2.19 -6.66 -0.83
CA GLY A 37 1.63 -7.62 0.13
C GLY A 37 2.65 -8.23 1.08
N TYR A 38 3.89 -7.75 1.09
CA TYR A 38 4.89 -8.17 2.07
C TYR A 38 5.07 -7.06 3.09
N GLU A 39 4.51 -7.23 4.29
CA GLU A 39 4.65 -6.26 5.36
C GLU A 39 4.94 -6.99 6.67
N ALA A 40 5.85 -6.44 7.45
CA ALA A 40 6.31 -7.02 8.70
C ALA A 40 6.00 -6.08 9.87
N LEU A 41 5.57 -6.65 10.98
CA LEU A 41 5.55 -5.99 12.27
C LEU A 41 6.51 -6.72 13.18
N GLN A 42 7.58 -6.06 13.63
CA GLN A 42 8.49 -6.67 14.60
C GLN A 42 7.74 -6.98 15.90
N ILE A 43 7.78 -8.24 16.35
CA ILE A 43 7.08 -8.71 17.55
C ILE A 43 8.05 -8.87 18.71
N SER A 44 9.23 -9.41 18.45
CA SER A 44 10.23 -9.65 19.49
C SER A 44 11.64 -9.69 18.93
N SER A 45 12.61 -9.39 19.78
CA SER A 45 14.02 -9.51 19.49
C SER A 45 14.77 -9.99 20.72
N SER A 46 15.82 -10.79 20.50
CA SER A 46 16.71 -11.25 21.57
C SER A 46 17.41 -10.04 22.23
N GLY A 47 17.48 -10.03 23.56
CA GLY A 47 18.23 -9.02 24.31
C GLY A 47 17.53 -7.68 24.56
N SER A 48 16.19 -7.60 24.40
CA SER A 48 15.40 -6.41 24.80
C SER A 48 15.93 -5.07 24.26
N GLY A 49 16.51 -5.08 23.06
CA GLY A 49 17.07 -3.88 22.39
C GLY A 49 18.57 -3.64 22.59
N LYS A 50 19.29 -4.47 23.37
CA LYS A 50 20.75 -4.39 23.57
C LYS A 50 21.39 -5.77 23.70
N LEU A 51 22.32 -6.10 22.81
CA LEU A 51 23.10 -7.33 22.83
C LEU A 51 24.48 -7.07 23.45
N VAL A 52 24.80 -7.72 24.57
CA VAL A 52 26.13 -7.63 25.19
C VAL A 52 26.96 -8.86 24.82
N MET A 53 28.19 -8.64 24.37
CA MET A 53 29.13 -9.67 23.91
C MET A 53 30.54 -9.37 24.43
N ALA A 54 31.33 -10.39 24.72
CA ALA A 54 32.77 -10.27 24.94
C ALA A 54 33.51 -10.17 23.58
N PRO A 55 34.70 -9.55 23.53
CA PRO A 55 35.52 -9.52 22.32
C PRO A 55 35.74 -10.93 21.72
N GLY A 56 35.40 -11.11 20.44
CA GLY A 56 35.52 -12.40 19.75
C GLY A 56 34.43 -13.44 20.05
N GLU A 57 33.48 -13.15 20.96
CA GLU A 57 32.35 -14.04 21.26
C GLU A 57 31.43 -14.19 20.05
N THR A 58 30.93 -15.40 19.81
CA THR A 58 29.83 -15.63 18.87
C THR A 58 28.54 -15.82 19.65
N LYS A 59 27.50 -15.07 19.30
CA LYS A 59 26.20 -15.10 19.99
C LYS A 59 25.05 -15.20 19.01
N ALA A 60 24.11 -16.09 19.28
CA ALA A 60 22.90 -16.20 18.49
C ALA A 60 21.98 -14.99 18.74
N TYR A 61 21.49 -14.40 17.66
CA TYR A 61 20.47 -13.37 17.67
C TYR A 61 19.23 -13.89 16.97
N THR A 62 18.09 -13.83 17.65
CA THR A 62 16.79 -14.23 17.12
C THR A 62 15.83 -13.07 17.16
N ILE A 63 15.10 -12.87 16.06
CA ILE A 63 14.10 -11.82 15.90
C ILE A 63 12.88 -12.41 15.20
N SER A 64 11.69 -11.98 15.62
CA SER A 64 10.43 -12.47 15.08
C SER A 64 9.57 -11.31 14.61
N PHE A 65 8.93 -11.51 13.46
CA PHE A 65 8.06 -10.54 12.82
C PHE A 65 6.71 -11.19 12.52
N LYS A 66 5.61 -10.50 12.81
CA LYS A 66 4.29 -10.87 12.33
C LYS A 66 4.17 -10.41 10.89
N ASN A 67 3.84 -11.33 10.00
CA ASN A 67 3.44 -10.99 8.64
C ASN A 67 2.12 -10.21 8.74
N ILE A 68 2.16 -8.90 8.54
CA ILE A 68 0.97 -8.04 8.50
C ILE A 68 0.53 -7.77 7.07
N GLY A 69 1.18 -8.42 6.11
CA GLY A 69 0.86 -8.33 4.70
C GLY A 69 -0.07 -9.40 4.19
N THR A 70 -0.40 -9.29 2.92
CA THR A 70 -1.33 -10.21 2.23
C THR A 70 -0.64 -11.40 1.57
N ALA A 71 0.67 -11.33 1.32
CA ALA A 71 1.47 -12.41 0.73
C ALA A 71 1.98 -13.35 1.83
N ALA A 72 1.83 -14.66 1.62
CA ALA A 72 2.43 -15.65 2.51
C ALA A 72 3.96 -15.62 2.36
N TRP A 73 4.66 -15.52 3.48
CA TRP A 73 6.10 -15.67 3.52
C TRP A 73 6.43 -17.15 3.41
N ALA A 74 7.53 -17.47 2.73
CA ALA A 74 8.06 -18.83 2.63
C ALA A 74 9.56 -18.82 2.96
N ASN A 75 10.13 -19.96 3.35
CA ASN A 75 11.58 -20.10 3.51
C ASN A 75 12.30 -20.71 2.30
N SER A 76 11.56 -21.02 1.24
CA SER A 76 12.08 -21.61 0.02
C SER A 76 11.18 -21.26 -1.18
N GLY A 77 11.66 -21.51 -2.39
CA GLY A 77 10.94 -21.16 -3.62
C GLY A 77 11.12 -19.68 -4.01
N PRO A 78 10.38 -19.20 -5.03
CA PRO A 78 10.41 -17.78 -5.40
C PRO A 78 9.89 -16.92 -4.24
N ALA A 79 10.48 -15.74 -4.02
CA ALA A 79 10.07 -14.80 -2.98
C ALA A 79 10.20 -15.30 -1.53
N TYR A 80 11.13 -16.23 -1.26
CA TYR A 80 11.41 -16.63 0.12
C TYR A 80 11.88 -15.43 0.95
N VAL A 81 11.55 -15.42 2.24
CA VAL A 81 11.88 -14.32 3.14
C VAL A 81 13.24 -14.55 3.77
N SER A 82 14.13 -13.57 3.60
CA SER A 82 15.46 -13.58 4.18
C SER A 82 15.82 -12.21 4.77
N VAL A 83 16.94 -12.17 5.49
CA VAL A 83 17.49 -10.94 6.04
C VAL A 83 18.77 -10.55 5.32
N TYR A 84 18.98 -9.25 5.13
CA TYR A 84 20.21 -8.67 4.60
C TYR A 84 20.78 -7.59 5.52
N THR A 85 22.09 -7.42 5.45
CA THR A 85 22.78 -6.24 5.99
C THR A 85 22.26 -4.95 5.35
N TYR A 86 22.06 -3.94 6.19
CA TYR A 86 21.46 -2.67 5.81
C TYR A 86 22.19 -1.50 6.49
N GLY A 87 22.11 -0.30 5.90
CA GLY A 87 22.75 0.92 6.40
C GLY A 87 24.28 0.86 6.50
N PRO A 88 25.06 0.91 5.38
CA PRO A 88 24.65 0.80 3.98
C PRO A 88 24.19 -0.59 3.55
N LYS A 89 23.33 -0.66 2.52
CA LYS A 89 22.78 -1.90 1.97
C LYS A 89 23.88 -2.79 1.40
N TYR A 90 23.77 -4.11 1.62
CA TYR A 90 24.69 -5.12 1.10
C TYR A 90 26.16 -4.94 1.53
N ARG A 91 26.40 -4.33 2.69
CA ARG A 91 27.75 -4.22 3.23
C ARG A 91 28.18 -5.53 3.88
N THR A 92 29.47 -5.84 3.81
CA THR A 92 30.02 -6.87 4.69
C THR A 92 30.00 -6.39 6.14
N SER A 93 29.37 -7.16 7.03
CA SER A 93 29.32 -6.82 8.45
C SER A 93 30.62 -7.18 9.16
N ILE A 94 31.10 -6.32 10.06
CA ILE A 94 32.21 -6.64 10.99
C ILE A 94 31.80 -7.70 12.02
N PHE A 95 30.49 -7.95 12.15
CA PHE A 95 29.90 -8.98 13.00
C PHE A 95 29.56 -10.28 12.25
N GLN A 96 29.99 -10.40 10.99
CA GLN A 96 29.72 -11.57 10.18
C GLN A 96 30.27 -12.84 10.84
N ASP A 97 29.40 -13.84 10.95
CA ASP A 97 29.78 -15.18 11.36
C ASP A 97 29.82 -16.10 10.15
N ALA A 98 30.71 -17.09 10.16
CA ALA A 98 30.89 -18.04 9.06
C ALA A 98 29.63 -18.88 8.77
N SER A 99 28.69 -18.95 9.72
CA SER A 99 27.40 -19.63 9.53
C SER A 99 26.37 -18.85 8.69
N TRP A 100 26.66 -17.60 8.32
CA TRP A 100 25.77 -16.83 7.44
C TRP A 100 25.67 -17.46 6.05
N LYS A 101 24.52 -17.31 5.39
CA LYS A 101 24.33 -17.80 4.02
C LYS A 101 25.35 -17.21 3.05
N ASN A 102 25.69 -15.93 3.22
CA ASN A 102 26.84 -15.26 2.63
C ASN A 102 27.15 -13.96 3.43
N PRO A 103 28.25 -13.23 3.14
CA PRO A 103 28.66 -12.08 3.95
C PRO A 103 27.68 -10.91 4.06
N ILE A 104 26.66 -10.86 3.21
CA ILE A 104 25.64 -9.79 3.21
C ILE A 104 24.25 -10.29 3.59
N GLN A 105 24.04 -11.61 3.67
CA GLN A 105 22.75 -12.27 3.90
C GLN A 105 22.87 -13.25 5.08
N PRO A 106 22.53 -12.81 6.31
CA PRO A 106 22.69 -13.65 7.50
C PRO A 106 21.91 -14.97 7.48
N ALA A 107 20.61 -14.92 7.20
CA ALA A 107 19.74 -16.08 7.33
C ALA A 107 18.47 -15.96 6.50
N VAL A 108 17.80 -17.10 6.37
CA VAL A 108 16.44 -17.23 5.82
C VAL A 108 15.47 -17.43 6.99
N MET A 109 14.20 -17.09 6.79
CA MET A 109 13.13 -17.41 7.75
C MET A 109 13.15 -18.90 8.11
N LYS A 110 12.92 -19.22 9.39
CA LYS A 110 12.94 -20.61 9.88
C LYS A 110 11.71 -21.39 9.43
N GLU A 111 10.53 -20.80 9.55
CA GLU A 111 9.24 -21.41 9.29
C GLU A 111 9.09 -21.73 7.80
N GLN A 112 8.48 -22.88 7.47
CA GLN A 112 8.24 -23.24 6.06
C GLN A 112 7.37 -22.20 5.35
N ALA A 113 6.38 -21.67 6.08
CA ALA A 113 5.58 -20.55 5.65
C ALA A 113 5.10 -19.73 6.86
N ALA A 114 4.84 -18.45 6.64
CA ALA A 114 4.11 -17.58 7.56
C ALA A 114 3.07 -16.78 6.76
N ARG A 115 1.81 -17.16 6.87
CA ARG A 115 0.67 -16.46 6.25
C ARG A 115 0.42 -15.12 6.92
N ALA A 116 -0.46 -14.31 6.32
CA ALA A 116 -0.97 -13.09 6.93
C ALA A 116 -1.44 -13.36 8.37
N GLY A 117 -0.88 -12.60 9.31
CA GLY A 117 -1.12 -12.71 10.74
C GLY A 117 -0.21 -13.72 11.48
N GLU A 118 0.50 -14.59 10.79
CA GLU A 118 1.45 -15.54 11.38
C GLU A 118 2.83 -14.91 11.57
N THR A 119 3.65 -15.54 12.43
CA THR A 119 4.98 -15.04 12.78
C THR A 119 6.06 -15.78 12.00
N GLY A 120 6.93 -15.03 11.34
CA GLY A 120 8.21 -15.51 10.82
C GLY A 120 9.36 -15.19 11.77
N THR A 121 10.29 -16.12 11.93
CA THR A 121 11.45 -16.01 12.83
C THR A 121 12.74 -16.10 12.03
N ILE A 122 13.62 -15.15 12.28
CA ILE A 122 14.97 -15.10 11.74
C ILE A 122 15.94 -15.32 12.89
N SER A 123 16.93 -16.19 12.66
CA SER A 123 17.95 -16.50 13.67
C SER A 123 19.30 -16.69 12.99
N PHE A 124 20.30 -15.96 13.46
CA PHE A 124 21.66 -16.00 12.93
C PHE A 124 22.65 -15.66 14.04
N ASN A 125 23.90 -16.07 13.85
CA ASN A 125 24.98 -15.77 14.80
C ASN A 125 25.64 -14.44 14.46
N LEU A 126 25.96 -13.64 15.48
CA LEU A 126 26.83 -12.48 15.35
C LEU A 126 28.16 -12.81 16.02
N LYS A 127 29.29 -12.52 15.36
CA LYS A 127 30.63 -12.70 15.93
C LYS A 127 31.22 -11.34 16.29
N ALA A 128 31.48 -11.09 17.58
CA ALA A 128 32.00 -9.81 18.03
C ALA A 128 33.41 -9.55 17.48
N PRO A 129 33.72 -8.31 17.04
CA PRO A 129 35.09 -7.90 16.77
C PRO A 129 35.93 -7.95 18.05
N LYS A 130 37.25 -7.89 17.90
CA LYS A 130 38.17 -7.77 19.05
C LYS A 130 38.11 -6.40 19.73
N ALA A 131 37.66 -5.37 19.00
CA ALA A 131 37.58 -4.01 19.53
C ALA A 131 36.36 -3.85 20.44
N VAL A 132 36.59 -3.47 21.69
CA VAL A 132 35.53 -3.07 22.63
C VAL A 132 34.85 -1.79 22.16
N GLY A 133 33.56 -1.65 22.44
CA GLY A 133 32.80 -0.48 22.00
C GLY A 133 31.30 -0.73 21.90
N THR A 134 30.57 0.32 21.58
CA THR A 134 29.14 0.24 21.23
C THR A 134 29.02 0.33 19.72
N TYR A 135 28.28 -0.60 19.14
CA TYR A 135 28.05 -0.74 17.71
C TYR A 135 26.55 -0.79 17.44
N ALA A 136 26.16 -0.37 16.24
CA ALA A 136 24.81 -0.53 15.73
C ALA A 136 24.88 -1.30 14.42
N GLU A 137 24.24 -2.47 14.37
CA GLU A 137 24.14 -3.28 13.15
C GLU A 137 22.70 -3.27 12.65
N THR A 138 22.49 -2.64 11.50
CA THR A 138 21.18 -2.53 10.87
C THR A 138 20.98 -3.63 9.82
N PHE A 139 19.78 -4.18 9.78
CA PHE A 139 19.35 -5.24 8.87
C PHE A 139 17.94 -4.97 8.35
N ASN A 140 17.58 -5.55 7.22
CA ASN A 140 16.23 -5.48 6.69
C ASN A 140 15.78 -6.81 6.10
N LEU A 141 14.48 -7.10 6.19
CA LEU A 141 13.87 -8.27 5.55
C LEU A 141 13.62 -8.01 4.07
N ALA A 142 13.81 -9.05 3.26
CA ALA A 142 13.44 -9.06 1.85
C ALA A 142 12.66 -10.34 1.53
N ALA A 143 11.65 -10.19 0.67
CA ALA A 143 11.12 -11.29 -0.13
C ALA A 143 11.96 -11.36 -1.41
N GLU A 144 12.73 -12.44 -1.57
CA GLU A 144 13.75 -12.56 -2.62
C GLU A 144 13.20 -12.26 -4.02
N ASP A 145 13.93 -11.43 -4.76
CA ASP A 145 13.59 -11.03 -6.12
C ASP A 145 12.19 -10.36 -6.28
N VAL A 146 11.53 -9.99 -5.17
CA VAL A 146 10.19 -9.37 -5.17
C VAL A 146 10.19 -7.98 -4.57
N ALA A 147 10.56 -7.84 -3.29
CA ALA A 147 10.50 -6.59 -2.55
C ALA A 147 11.31 -6.65 -1.25
N TRP A 148 11.79 -5.49 -0.79
CA TRP A 148 12.06 -5.29 0.63
C TRP A 148 10.74 -5.30 1.38
N ILE A 149 10.73 -5.78 2.61
CA ILE A 149 9.50 -5.91 3.40
C ILE A 149 9.38 -4.67 4.30
N PRO A 150 8.46 -3.73 4.02
CA PRO A 150 8.11 -2.65 4.94
C PRO A 150 7.91 -3.14 6.37
N GLY A 151 8.49 -2.41 7.34
CA GLY A 151 8.48 -2.79 8.76
C GLY A 151 9.41 -3.94 9.14
N GLY A 152 10.17 -4.47 8.17
CA GLY A 152 11.21 -5.48 8.37
C GLY A 152 12.60 -4.92 8.71
N LEU A 153 12.74 -3.58 8.77
CA LEU A 153 14.00 -2.91 9.14
C LEU A 153 14.18 -2.98 10.66
N PHE A 154 15.33 -3.46 11.11
CA PHE A 154 15.67 -3.49 12.53
C PHE A 154 17.15 -3.19 12.76
N THR A 155 17.47 -2.67 13.94
CA THR A 155 18.85 -2.39 14.37
C THR A 155 19.18 -3.14 15.64
N VAL A 156 20.30 -3.84 15.64
CA VAL A 156 20.87 -4.50 16.81
C VAL A 156 21.89 -3.56 17.44
N ASN A 157 21.59 -3.04 18.63
CA ASN A 157 22.58 -2.30 19.42
C ASN A 157 23.46 -3.30 20.15
N ILE A 158 24.74 -3.36 19.80
CA ILE A 158 25.70 -4.33 20.32
C ILE A 158 26.72 -3.60 21.20
N VAL A 159 26.92 -4.08 22.43
CA VAL A 159 28.01 -3.62 23.28
C VAL A 159 29.01 -4.75 23.42
N VAL A 160 30.19 -4.52 22.85
CA VAL A 160 31.35 -5.38 23.03
C VAL A 160 32.11 -4.87 24.26
N ALA A 161 31.99 -5.58 25.37
CA ALA A 161 32.61 -5.20 26.63
C ALA A 161 33.28 -6.40 27.28
N GLU A 162 34.39 -6.14 27.98
CA GLU A 162 35.00 -7.16 28.83
C GLU A 162 34.09 -7.48 30.01
N PRO A 163 34.02 -8.73 30.47
CA PRO A 163 33.21 -9.10 31.63
C PRO A 163 33.69 -8.34 32.87
N ALA A 164 32.75 -7.70 33.57
CA ALA A 164 33.04 -6.99 34.81
C ALA A 164 33.59 -7.98 35.86
N LYS A 165 34.76 -7.66 36.45
CA LYS A 165 35.22 -8.35 37.67
C LYS A 165 34.18 -8.14 38.77
N ALA A 166 33.80 -9.23 39.44
CA ALA A 166 32.76 -9.25 40.47
C ALA A 166 33.05 -8.22 41.61
N PRO A 167 32.05 -7.47 42.10
CA PRO A 167 32.22 -6.59 43.25
C PRO A 167 32.12 -7.34 44.58
N SER A 168 32.97 -6.97 45.54
CA SER A 168 32.92 -7.38 46.95
C SER A 168 31.67 -6.83 47.66
N PRO A 169 31.12 -7.50 48.70
CA PRO A 169 29.84 -7.13 49.30
C PRO A 169 29.94 -5.96 50.30
N GLN A 170 28.96 -5.05 50.27
CA GLN A 170 28.69 -4.05 51.32
C GLN A 170 27.19 -3.98 51.67
N PRO A 171 26.81 -3.50 52.87
CA PRO A 171 25.56 -3.85 53.58
C PRO A 171 24.33 -2.99 53.19
N PRO A 172 23.11 -3.34 53.67
CA PRO A 172 21.83 -2.92 53.08
C PRO A 172 21.35 -1.54 53.53
N VAL A 173 20.67 -0.82 52.63
CA VAL A 173 19.97 0.45 52.91
C VAL A 173 18.46 0.29 52.67
N GLN A 174 17.71 0.98 53.53
CA GLN A 174 16.30 0.88 53.88
C GLN A 174 15.30 1.26 52.78
N THR A 175 14.10 0.71 52.91
CA THR A 175 12.90 0.95 52.09
C THR A 175 12.10 2.18 52.56
N SER A 176 11.46 2.86 51.61
CA SER A 176 10.33 3.78 51.84
C SER A 176 9.42 3.75 50.59
N PRO A 177 8.08 3.71 50.71
CA PRO A 177 7.19 3.68 49.56
C PRO A 177 6.70 5.09 49.18
N THR A 178 6.48 5.35 47.89
CA THR A 178 5.71 6.51 47.41
C THR A 178 4.61 6.03 46.47
N SER A 179 3.40 6.45 46.81
CA SER A 179 2.10 6.20 46.19
C SER A 179 1.97 6.88 44.83
N THR A 180 1.18 6.28 43.93
CA THR A 180 0.72 6.90 42.67
C THR A 180 -0.80 6.97 42.67
N THR A 181 -1.36 8.16 42.44
CA THR A 181 -2.79 8.44 42.38
C THR A 181 -3.28 8.38 40.93
N SER A 182 -4.39 7.68 40.68
CA SER A 182 -5.14 7.68 39.41
C SER A 182 -6.40 8.56 39.51
N ILE A 183 -6.76 9.23 38.41
CA ILE A 183 -7.88 10.18 38.32
C ILE A 183 -9.04 9.50 37.58
N THR A 184 -10.27 9.53 38.12
CA THR A 184 -11.50 8.98 37.50
C THR A 184 -12.51 10.10 37.23
N GLN A 185 -13.17 10.11 36.06
CA GLN A 185 -14.23 11.07 35.65
C GLN A 185 -15.60 10.79 36.33
N PRO A 186 -16.52 11.79 36.41
CA PRO A 186 -17.80 11.68 37.12
C PRO A 186 -18.91 10.92 36.34
N PRO A 187 -19.92 10.32 37.01
CA PRO A 187 -20.94 9.48 36.38
C PRO A 187 -22.06 10.28 35.69
N THR A 188 -22.35 9.97 34.42
CA THR A 188 -23.38 10.64 33.57
C THR A 188 -24.81 10.11 33.76
N GLY A 189 -25.01 9.01 34.51
CA GLY A 189 -26.32 8.39 34.71
C GLY A 189 -26.90 7.66 33.48
N LEU A 190 -26.15 7.60 32.37
CA LEU A 190 -26.50 6.89 31.14
C LEU A 190 -25.98 5.45 31.19
N SER A 191 -26.87 4.48 30.91
CA SER A 191 -26.52 3.06 30.78
C SER A 191 -27.55 2.37 29.88
N ALA A 192 -27.09 1.42 29.07
CA ALA A 192 -27.92 0.72 28.10
C ALA A 192 -27.63 -0.78 28.06
N LEU A 193 -28.63 -1.57 27.63
CA LEU A 193 -28.49 -3.00 27.40
C LEU A 193 -29.20 -3.41 26.11
N THR A 194 -28.51 -4.16 25.24
CA THR A 194 -29.14 -4.73 24.03
C THR A 194 -30.02 -5.92 24.44
N LEU A 195 -31.31 -5.86 24.15
CA LEU A 195 -32.25 -6.95 24.46
C LEU A 195 -32.73 -7.72 23.23
N ILE A 196 -32.89 -7.04 22.09
CA ILE A 196 -33.48 -7.62 20.88
C ILE A 196 -32.56 -7.37 19.69
N ARG A 197 -32.44 -8.36 18.82
CA ARG A 197 -31.66 -8.32 17.59
C ARG A 197 -32.43 -9.05 16.50
N SER A 198 -32.55 -8.48 15.30
CA SER A 198 -33.15 -9.18 14.16
C SER A 198 -32.37 -10.45 13.81
N GLN A 199 -31.04 -10.41 13.95
CA GLN A 199 -30.15 -11.53 13.69
C GLN A 199 -29.03 -11.58 14.73
N LYS A 200 -28.75 -12.77 15.27
CA LYS A 200 -27.63 -12.99 16.20
C LYS A 200 -26.26 -12.96 15.50
N LYS A 201 -26.26 -13.30 14.22
CA LYS A 201 -25.10 -13.32 13.31
C LYS A 201 -25.62 -13.03 11.90
N VAL A 202 -24.94 -12.16 11.18
CA VAL A 202 -25.22 -11.83 9.78
C VAL A 202 -24.31 -12.69 8.91
N VAL A 203 -24.83 -13.17 7.77
CA VAL A 203 -24.02 -13.84 6.73
C VAL A 203 -24.26 -13.10 5.42
N ALA A 204 -23.22 -12.53 4.82
CA ALA A 204 -23.33 -11.67 3.63
C ALA A 204 -22.06 -11.76 2.77
N LYS A 205 -22.09 -11.32 1.50
CA LYS A 205 -20.86 -11.13 0.72
C LYS A 205 -20.23 -9.79 1.06
N GLY A 206 -18.93 -9.64 0.86
CA GLY A 206 -18.24 -8.39 1.21
C GLY A 206 -18.82 -7.21 0.42
N GLY A 207 -19.17 -6.14 1.13
CA GLY A 207 -19.81 -4.95 0.55
C GLY A 207 -21.32 -5.04 0.33
N ASP A 208 -21.97 -6.19 0.58
CA ASP A 208 -23.43 -6.30 0.46
C ASP A 208 -24.15 -5.43 1.51
N PRO A 209 -25.28 -4.78 1.17
CA PRO A 209 -26.09 -4.06 2.14
C PRO A 209 -26.82 -5.03 3.08
N VAL A 210 -26.74 -4.77 4.39
CA VAL A 210 -27.35 -5.56 5.47
C VAL A 210 -28.33 -4.69 6.25
N ALA A 211 -29.62 -5.02 6.19
CA ALA A 211 -30.64 -4.42 7.04
C ALA A 211 -30.64 -5.06 8.44
N TYR A 212 -30.62 -4.24 9.48
CA TYR A 212 -30.52 -4.70 10.87
C TYR A 212 -31.48 -3.93 11.78
N LYS A 213 -32.07 -4.66 12.74
CA LYS A 213 -32.94 -4.10 13.79
C LYS A 213 -32.41 -4.48 15.16
N VAL A 214 -32.31 -3.51 16.05
CA VAL A 214 -31.87 -3.71 17.43
C VAL A 214 -32.84 -3.04 18.41
N GLY A 215 -33.16 -3.73 19.50
CA GLY A 215 -33.90 -3.20 20.64
C GLY A 215 -32.96 -2.96 21.82
N ILE A 216 -32.88 -1.73 22.30
CA ILE A 216 -31.96 -1.30 23.36
C ILE A 216 -32.75 -0.76 24.55
N LYS A 217 -32.53 -1.34 25.72
CA LYS A 217 -33.19 -0.94 26.98
C LYS A 217 -32.37 0.12 27.70
N ASN A 218 -33.04 1.15 28.21
CA ASN A 218 -32.46 2.11 29.13
C ASN A 218 -32.31 1.48 30.51
N THR A 219 -31.07 1.24 30.95
CA THR A 219 -30.73 0.69 32.27
C THR A 219 -30.13 1.76 33.19
N GLY A 220 -30.00 3.00 32.71
CA GLY A 220 -29.50 4.13 33.47
C GLY A 220 -30.59 4.79 34.31
N THR A 221 -30.24 5.94 34.89
CA THR A 221 -31.14 6.78 35.68
C THR A 221 -31.66 7.99 34.90
N ALA A 222 -31.03 8.34 33.78
CA ALA A 222 -31.44 9.44 32.91
C ALA A 222 -32.49 9.01 31.86
N VAL A 223 -33.46 9.89 31.58
CA VAL A 223 -34.44 9.72 30.49
C VAL A 223 -33.77 10.01 29.15
N TRP A 224 -34.00 9.19 28.12
CA TRP A 224 -33.44 9.42 26.79
C TRP A 224 -34.41 10.22 25.90
N ARG A 225 -33.97 11.36 25.35
CA ARG A 225 -34.82 12.22 24.48
C ARG A 225 -34.40 12.22 23.02
N LYS A 226 -33.15 12.50 22.70
CA LYS A 226 -32.59 12.37 21.34
C LYS A 226 -31.64 11.19 21.31
N ARG A 227 -31.93 10.17 20.51
CA ARG A 227 -31.19 8.91 20.51
C ARG A 227 -30.64 8.63 19.13
N GLU A 228 -29.34 8.40 19.04
CA GLU A 228 -28.66 8.18 17.77
C GLU A 228 -27.75 6.98 17.85
N LEU A 229 -27.79 6.13 16.82
CA LEU A 229 -26.72 5.16 16.60
C LEU A 229 -25.65 5.82 15.75
N ARG A 230 -24.43 5.80 16.28
CA ARG A 230 -23.27 6.45 15.68
C ARG A 230 -22.10 5.48 15.56
N THR A 231 -21.14 5.84 14.76
CA THR A 231 -19.83 5.22 14.77
C THR A 231 -19.13 5.53 16.09
N PRO A 232 -18.40 4.59 16.73
CA PRO A 232 -17.62 4.89 17.92
C PRO A 232 -16.55 5.96 17.63
N ASP A 233 -16.46 7.00 18.46
CA ASP A 233 -15.54 8.15 18.28
C ASP A 233 -14.04 7.85 18.53
N PHE A 234 -13.62 6.60 18.40
CA PHE A 234 -12.18 6.22 18.38
C PHE A 234 -11.58 6.22 16.97
N ALA A 235 -12.36 6.64 15.96
CA ALA A 235 -11.89 6.82 14.60
C ALA A 235 -11.40 8.25 14.38
N ILE A 236 -10.10 8.38 14.13
CA ILE A 236 -9.53 9.53 13.42
C ILE A 236 -10.40 9.78 12.18
N ALA A 237 -10.79 11.03 11.93
CA ALA A 237 -11.63 11.49 10.81
C ALA A 237 -11.07 11.17 9.39
N SER A 238 -10.06 10.31 9.28
CA SER A 238 -9.40 9.86 8.05
C SER A 238 -9.71 8.41 7.66
N VAL A 239 -10.53 7.67 8.43
CA VAL A 239 -10.98 6.33 8.03
C VAL A 239 -12.40 6.44 7.45
N ARG A 240 -12.55 6.28 6.13
CA ARG A 240 -13.87 6.03 5.55
C ARG A 240 -14.45 4.81 6.25
N ASN A 241 -15.61 4.96 6.89
CA ASN A 241 -16.23 3.83 7.56
C ASN A 241 -16.59 2.77 6.50
N GLU A 242 -15.91 1.63 6.55
CA GLU A 242 -16.04 0.54 5.58
C GLU A 242 -17.45 -0.05 5.54
N THR A 243 -18.23 0.12 6.61
CA THR A 243 -19.63 -0.33 6.71
C THR A 243 -20.63 0.75 6.37
N GLN A 244 -20.18 1.95 5.97
CA GLN A 244 -21.06 3.06 5.64
C GLN A 244 -22.01 2.67 4.51
N HIS A 245 -23.30 2.86 4.74
CA HIS A 245 -24.34 2.73 3.72
C HIS A 245 -24.91 4.10 3.38
N ARG A 246 -25.36 4.28 2.13
CA ARG A 246 -25.90 5.56 1.62
C ARG A 246 -27.15 6.06 2.36
N SER A 247 -27.82 5.21 3.13
CA SER A 247 -29.01 5.56 3.91
C SER A 247 -28.70 6.19 5.26
N TRP A 248 -27.43 6.29 5.65
CA TRP A 248 -27.03 6.92 6.91
C TRP A 248 -27.31 8.42 6.87
N LEU A 249 -27.67 9.00 8.02
CA LEU A 249 -27.92 10.44 8.13
C LEU A 249 -26.66 11.28 7.91
N SER A 250 -25.48 10.73 8.22
CA SER A 250 -24.17 11.33 7.91
C SER A 250 -23.07 10.27 7.85
N SER A 251 -21.81 10.67 7.72
CA SER A 251 -20.65 9.76 7.76
C SER A 251 -20.45 9.06 9.11
N SER A 252 -21.02 9.61 10.19
CA SER A 252 -20.87 9.09 11.56
C SER A 252 -22.19 8.77 12.26
N VAL A 253 -23.34 9.19 11.70
CA VAL A 253 -24.67 8.96 12.28
C VAL A 253 -25.49 8.05 11.35
N LEU A 254 -25.86 6.87 11.84
CA LEU A 254 -26.59 5.86 11.09
C LEU A 254 -28.07 6.22 10.98
N VAL A 255 -28.67 6.50 12.14
CA VAL A 255 -30.10 6.74 12.32
C VAL A 255 -30.31 7.51 13.62
N ALA A 256 -31.36 8.33 13.66
CA ALA A 256 -31.75 9.14 14.81
C ALA A 256 -33.24 8.96 15.10
N ASN A 257 -33.58 8.72 16.36
CA ASN A 257 -34.96 8.71 16.85
C ASN A 257 -35.18 9.98 17.69
N VAL A 258 -36.08 10.84 17.23
CA VAL A 258 -36.52 12.08 17.90
C VAL A 258 -38.04 12.02 18.08
N GLY A 259 -38.47 11.28 19.10
CA GLY A 259 -39.89 11.06 19.42
C GLY A 259 -40.06 10.86 20.92
N THR A 260 -41.07 10.07 21.34
CA THR A 260 -41.38 9.79 22.75
C THR A 260 -40.13 9.45 23.58
N ASP A 261 -40.03 10.09 24.75
CA ASP A 261 -38.95 9.87 25.71
C ASP A 261 -38.88 8.41 26.18
N VAL A 262 -37.66 7.90 26.36
CA VAL A 262 -37.41 6.55 26.89
C VAL A 262 -36.98 6.67 28.35
N ALA A 263 -37.95 6.50 29.25
CA ALA A 263 -37.70 6.48 30.69
C ALA A 263 -36.75 5.33 31.11
N PRO A 264 -36.08 5.42 32.27
CA PRO A 264 -35.38 4.28 32.88
C PRO A 264 -36.24 3.00 32.87
N GLY A 265 -35.69 1.91 32.36
CA GLY A 265 -36.40 0.65 32.14
C GLY A 265 -37.16 0.53 30.81
N GLY A 266 -37.30 1.62 30.05
CA GLY A 266 -37.94 1.65 28.73
C GLY A 266 -37.08 1.03 27.63
N LEU A 267 -37.72 0.66 26.51
CA LEU A 267 -37.10 -0.02 25.37
C LEU A 267 -37.22 0.84 24.10
N GLU A 268 -36.12 1.00 23.38
CA GLU A 268 -36.02 1.72 22.11
C GLU A 268 -35.70 0.75 20.96
N TYR A 269 -36.19 1.02 19.75
CA TYR A 269 -35.84 0.24 18.56
C TYR A 269 -35.16 1.10 17.50
N PHE A 270 -34.06 0.59 16.95
CA PHE A 270 -33.40 1.17 15.79
C PHE A 270 -33.47 0.19 14.61
N GLU A 271 -33.81 0.73 13.45
CA GLU A 271 -33.71 0.06 12.15
C GLU A 271 -32.73 0.83 11.28
N PHE A 272 -31.73 0.14 10.74
CA PHE A 272 -30.71 0.75 9.89
C PHE A 272 -30.11 -0.27 8.93
N THR A 273 -29.45 0.22 7.89
CA THR A 273 -28.72 -0.61 6.93
C THR A 273 -27.25 -0.27 7.02
N PHE A 274 -26.36 -1.25 6.96
CA PHE A 274 -24.91 -1.05 6.85
C PHE A 274 -24.33 -1.97 5.76
N ASN A 275 -23.20 -1.63 5.18
CA ASN A 275 -22.51 -2.51 4.23
C ASN A 275 -21.68 -3.54 4.99
N ALA A 276 -21.74 -4.82 4.60
CA ALA A 276 -20.92 -5.86 5.17
C ALA A 276 -19.42 -5.52 4.99
N PRO A 277 -18.55 -5.84 5.97
CA PRO A 277 -17.11 -5.62 5.83
C PRO A 277 -16.58 -6.21 4.53
N LYS A 278 -15.59 -5.54 3.94
CA LYS A 278 -15.11 -5.91 2.60
C LYS A 278 -14.28 -7.19 2.60
N ALA A 279 -13.59 -7.48 3.71
CA ALA A 279 -12.79 -8.68 3.81
C ALA A 279 -13.68 -9.90 4.13
N GLN A 280 -13.37 -11.04 3.53
CA GLN A 280 -13.91 -12.34 3.89
C GLN A 280 -13.46 -12.72 5.30
N GLY A 281 -14.37 -13.27 6.08
CA GLY A 281 -14.07 -13.74 7.43
C GLY A 281 -15.10 -13.32 8.46
N ALA A 282 -14.79 -13.60 9.72
CA ALA A 282 -15.63 -13.21 10.84
C ALA A 282 -15.24 -11.80 11.30
N HIS A 283 -16.21 -10.91 11.31
CA HIS A 283 -16.08 -9.52 11.74
C HIS A 283 -17.08 -9.22 12.85
N THR A 284 -16.78 -8.19 13.64
CA THR A 284 -17.75 -7.61 14.59
C THR A 284 -17.88 -6.13 14.27
N VAL A 285 -19.02 -5.75 13.71
CA VAL A 285 -19.34 -4.34 13.43
C VAL A 285 -19.89 -3.72 14.71
N LYS A 286 -19.41 -2.53 15.11
CA LYS A 286 -19.78 -1.89 16.37
C LYS A 286 -20.37 -0.51 16.16
N TYR A 287 -21.50 -0.23 16.80
CA TYR A 287 -22.11 1.10 16.82
C TYR A 287 -22.34 1.58 18.25
N ALA A 288 -21.98 2.82 18.53
CA ALA A 288 -22.22 3.46 19.81
C ALA A 288 -23.63 4.05 19.85
N LEU A 289 -24.24 4.06 21.04
CA LEU A 289 -25.47 4.81 21.30
C LEU A 289 -25.09 6.17 21.87
N ALA A 290 -25.61 7.24 21.28
CA ALA A 290 -25.57 8.58 21.86
C ALA A 290 -26.97 9.01 22.28
N VAL A 291 -27.07 9.59 23.47
CA VAL A 291 -28.30 10.15 24.06
C VAL A 291 -28.04 11.61 24.39
N ASP A 292 -28.86 12.52 23.84
CA ASP A 292 -28.74 13.97 24.05
C ASP A 292 -27.30 14.46 23.83
N GLU A 293 -26.70 13.98 22.74
CA GLU A 293 -25.32 14.24 22.29
C GLU A 293 -24.20 13.61 23.14
N GLN A 294 -24.53 12.94 24.24
CA GLN A 294 -23.58 12.20 25.07
C GLN A 294 -23.55 10.71 24.68
N VAL A 295 -22.36 10.17 24.40
CA VAL A 295 -22.18 8.74 24.18
C VAL A 295 -22.47 7.98 25.48
N VAL A 296 -23.28 6.92 25.41
CA VAL A 296 -23.54 6.04 26.54
C VAL A 296 -22.24 5.27 26.88
N PRO A 297 -21.67 5.44 28.09
CA PRO A 297 -20.42 4.78 28.45
C PRO A 297 -20.55 3.26 28.41
N ASP A 298 -19.46 2.60 28.01
CA ASP A 298 -19.32 1.13 28.02
C ASP A 298 -20.40 0.35 27.25
N PHE A 299 -21.11 1.00 26.32
CA PHE A 299 -22.17 0.38 25.52
C PHE A 299 -21.93 0.49 24.01
N THR A 300 -21.91 -0.66 23.34
CA THR A 300 -21.93 -0.77 21.88
C THR A 300 -22.91 -1.84 21.40
N VAL A 301 -23.52 -1.60 20.23
CA VAL A 301 -24.23 -2.62 19.47
C VAL A 301 -23.20 -3.38 18.63
N ASP A 302 -22.78 -4.54 19.13
CA ASP A 302 -21.82 -5.42 18.46
C ASP A 302 -22.56 -6.41 17.56
N ILE A 303 -22.37 -6.35 16.24
CA ILE A 303 -23.03 -7.21 15.25
C ILE A 303 -21.97 -8.16 14.66
N PRO A 304 -22.04 -9.48 14.97
CA PRO A 304 -21.20 -10.46 14.29
C PRO A 304 -21.62 -10.60 12.83
N VAL A 305 -20.68 -10.41 11.90
CA VAL A 305 -20.89 -10.56 10.47
C VAL A 305 -19.89 -11.58 9.93
N GLU A 306 -20.41 -12.63 9.31
CA GLU A 306 -19.60 -13.56 8.54
C GLU A 306 -19.67 -13.21 7.07
N VAL A 307 -18.56 -12.73 6.57
CA VAL A 307 -18.40 -12.35 5.17
C VAL A 307 -17.98 -13.58 4.40
N THR A 308 -18.83 -14.03 3.47
CA THR A 308 -18.68 -15.31 2.75
C THR A 308 -17.66 -15.26 1.61
N GLN A 309 -17.37 -14.06 1.10
CA GLN A 309 -16.37 -13.78 0.06
C GLN A 309 -15.94 -12.32 0.15
N ASN A 310 -14.70 -12.01 -0.24
CA ASN A 310 -14.24 -10.62 -0.30
C ASN A 310 -15.18 -9.79 -1.19
N ALA A 311 -15.37 -8.52 -0.84
CA ALA A 311 -15.87 -7.54 -1.79
C ALA A 311 -14.91 -7.56 -2.99
N PRO A 312 -15.41 -7.58 -4.23
CA PRO A 312 -14.54 -7.32 -5.36
C PRO A 312 -13.80 -6.01 -5.10
N ASP A 313 -12.51 -5.96 -5.48
CA ASP A 313 -11.77 -4.69 -5.52
C ASP A 313 -12.55 -3.77 -6.45
N ALA A 314 -13.40 -2.94 -5.86
CA ALA A 314 -14.09 -1.90 -6.59
C ALA A 314 -13.02 -0.86 -6.96
N PHE A 315 -12.30 -1.13 -8.04
CA PHE A 315 -12.03 -0.06 -8.97
C PHE A 315 -13.42 0.48 -9.31
N ASN A 316 -13.67 1.75 -8.96
CA ASN A 316 -14.79 2.46 -9.56
C ASN A 316 -14.77 2.12 -11.04
N SER A 317 -15.91 1.67 -11.57
CA SER A 317 -16.06 1.43 -13.01
C SER A 317 -15.36 2.60 -13.72
N PRO A 318 -14.38 2.34 -14.58
CA PRO A 318 -13.52 3.40 -15.07
C PRO A 318 -14.36 4.38 -15.90
N MET A 319 -15.53 3.95 -16.40
CA MET A 319 -16.57 4.82 -16.95
C MET A 319 -17.16 5.71 -15.87
N ARG A 320 -16.52 6.86 -15.69
CA ARG A 320 -17.16 8.08 -15.21
C ARG A 320 -18.11 8.56 -16.30
N ASP A 321 -19.38 8.18 -16.19
CA ASP A 321 -20.46 8.56 -17.14
C ASP A 321 -20.81 10.06 -17.10
N ASP A 322 -20.17 10.84 -16.22
CA ASP A 322 -20.40 12.27 -16.06
C ASP A 322 -19.56 13.16 -16.98
N LEU A 323 -18.64 12.60 -17.79
CA LEU A 323 -17.95 13.40 -18.81
C LEU A 323 -18.88 13.63 -20.01
N PRO A 324 -19.20 14.90 -20.36
CA PRO A 324 -19.93 15.20 -21.57
C PRO A 324 -19.18 14.64 -22.78
N ALA A 325 -19.91 14.14 -23.78
CA ALA A 325 -19.27 13.64 -24.99
C ALA A 325 -18.42 14.76 -25.62
N PRO A 326 -17.15 14.50 -25.98
CA PRO A 326 -16.32 15.52 -26.59
C PRO A 326 -16.95 15.98 -27.89
N SER A 327 -16.99 17.30 -28.09
CA SER A 327 -17.36 17.93 -29.36
C SER A 327 -16.44 17.44 -30.49
N PRO A 328 -16.87 17.46 -31.76
CA PRO A 328 -16.03 17.03 -32.88
C PRO A 328 -14.66 17.72 -32.92
N SER A 329 -14.55 18.99 -32.51
CA SER A 329 -13.27 19.71 -32.38
C SER A 329 -12.38 19.18 -31.26
N GLU A 330 -12.94 18.74 -30.14
CA GLU A 330 -12.18 18.16 -29.00
C GLU A 330 -11.69 16.73 -29.28
N ARG A 331 -12.22 16.07 -30.32
CA ARG A 331 -11.85 14.71 -30.71
C ARG A 331 -10.53 14.63 -31.48
N PHE A 332 -10.08 15.72 -32.11
CA PHE A 332 -9.00 15.67 -33.11
C PHE A 332 -7.82 16.65 -32.89
N ASP A 333 -7.91 17.62 -31.96
CA ASP A 333 -6.85 18.61 -31.69
C ASP A 333 -6.63 18.84 -30.18
N MET A 334 -6.20 17.81 -29.44
CA MET A 334 -5.71 17.99 -28.08
C MET A 334 -4.25 18.47 -28.11
N GLN A 335 -3.86 19.35 -27.19
CA GLN A 335 -2.45 19.59 -26.93
C GLN A 335 -1.82 18.33 -26.32
N GLU A 336 -0.57 18.00 -26.67
CA GLU A 336 0.12 16.87 -26.05
C GLU A 336 0.05 16.97 -24.51
N PRO A 337 -0.46 15.95 -23.81
CA PRO A 337 -0.60 15.99 -22.36
C PRO A 337 0.75 16.13 -21.65
N MET A 338 0.82 17.02 -20.66
CA MET A 338 1.91 17.05 -19.69
C MET A 338 1.63 16.02 -18.60
N LEU A 339 2.22 14.85 -18.73
CA LEU A 339 1.98 13.73 -17.82
C LEU A 339 2.78 13.93 -16.53
N ARG A 340 2.23 13.41 -15.43
CA ARG A 340 2.88 13.36 -14.11
C ARG A 340 2.94 11.91 -13.69
N VAL A 341 4.16 11.42 -13.44
CA VAL A 341 4.43 10.01 -13.18
C VAL A 341 5.06 9.87 -11.80
N GLY A 342 4.41 9.17 -10.88
CA GLY A 342 5.01 8.83 -9.58
C GLY A 342 6.14 7.82 -9.77
N ILE A 343 7.39 8.25 -9.59
CA ILE A 343 8.57 7.43 -9.90
C ILE A 343 9.24 6.81 -8.67
N LEU A 344 9.11 7.42 -7.50
CA LEU A 344 9.78 6.98 -6.27
C LEU A 344 9.00 7.42 -5.03
N ILE A 345 8.72 6.48 -4.13
CA ILE A 345 8.31 6.81 -2.76
C ILE A 345 9.56 7.18 -1.97
N VAL A 346 9.58 8.35 -1.36
CA VAL A 346 10.70 8.82 -0.55
C VAL A 346 10.53 8.29 0.86
N ASP A 347 11.20 7.17 1.13
CA ASP A 347 11.16 6.46 2.40
C ASP A 347 12.58 6.03 2.85
N GLY A 348 12.65 5.08 3.78
CA GLY A 348 13.91 4.54 4.29
C GLY A 348 14.85 3.97 3.23
N GLU A 349 14.38 3.58 2.03
CA GLU A 349 15.26 3.15 0.93
C GLU A 349 16.16 4.30 0.44
N THR A 350 15.71 5.53 0.62
CA THR A 350 16.38 6.75 0.15
C THR A 350 16.84 7.63 1.31
N ASP A 351 16.92 7.07 2.52
CA ASP A 351 17.17 7.81 3.76
C ASP A 351 16.14 8.95 4.01
N ASN A 352 14.91 8.77 3.52
CA ASN A 352 13.82 9.76 3.55
C ASN A 352 14.15 11.08 2.85
N GLN A 353 15.04 11.06 1.85
CA GLN A 353 15.44 12.24 1.09
C GLN A 353 15.71 11.89 -0.38
N VAL A 354 15.67 12.87 -1.26
CA VAL A 354 16.12 12.75 -2.65
C VAL A 354 17.31 13.65 -2.87
N LYS A 355 18.28 13.20 -3.65
CA LYS A 355 19.41 14.00 -4.10
C LYS A 355 19.34 14.13 -5.61
N VAL A 356 19.03 15.32 -6.10
CA VAL A 356 18.76 15.57 -7.52
C VAL A 356 19.84 16.47 -8.12
N SER A 357 20.34 16.11 -9.29
CA SER A 357 21.18 16.97 -10.14
C SER A 357 20.60 16.96 -11.57
N CYS A 358 20.97 17.94 -12.40
CA CYS A 358 20.61 17.92 -13.82
C CYS A 358 21.84 18.12 -14.72
N GLU A 359 21.82 17.55 -15.93
CA GLU A 359 22.96 17.57 -16.86
C GLU A 359 23.30 18.99 -17.36
N THR A 360 22.31 19.88 -17.37
CA THR A 360 22.38 21.30 -17.77
C THR A 360 22.23 22.20 -16.55
N SER A 361 22.40 23.52 -16.70
CA SER A 361 21.94 24.45 -15.66
C SER A 361 20.44 24.29 -15.40
N TRP A 362 20.04 24.55 -14.17
CA TRP A 362 18.70 24.23 -13.70
C TRP A 362 18.30 25.08 -12.49
N LYS A 363 17.01 25.14 -12.21
CA LYS A 363 16.41 25.92 -11.13
C LYS A 363 15.70 25.02 -10.14
N LEU A 364 15.90 25.32 -8.86
CA LEU A 364 15.04 24.82 -7.80
C LEU A 364 13.93 25.85 -7.58
N MET A 365 12.69 25.42 -7.79
CA MET A 365 11.50 26.26 -7.70
C MET A 365 10.55 25.72 -6.62
N GLY A 366 9.82 26.61 -5.96
CA GLY A 366 8.63 26.24 -5.21
C GLY A 366 7.45 25.98 -6.15
N GLY A 367 6.54 25.11 -5.75
CA GLY A 367 5.30 24.84 -6.48
C GLY A 367 4.34 26.03 -6.60
N ASP A 368 4.59 27.09 -5.83
CA ASP A 368 3.93 28.40 -5.92
C ASP A 368 4.57 29.34 -6.96
N GLY A 369 5.60 28.88 -7.67
CA GLY A 369 6.34 29.66 -8.67
C GLY A 369 7.52 30.46 -8.09
N SER A 370 7.81 30.34 -6.80
CA SER A 370 8.96 31.01 -6.18
C SER A 370 10.29 30.43 -6.69
N LEU A 371 11.25 31.28 -7.04
CA LEU A 371 12.62 30.87 -7.33
C LEU A 371 13.38 30.68 -6.01
N LEU A 372 13.83 29.45 -5.74
CA LEU A 372 14.54 29.10 -4.51
C LEU A 372 16.07 29.10 -4.73
N ALA A 373 16.51 28.60 -5.88
CA ALA A 373 17.92 28.64 -6.27
C ALA A 373 18.11 28.48 -7.79
N GLU A 374 19.15 29.11 -8.33
CA GLU A 374 19.72 28.79 -9.64
C GLU A 374 20.98 27.96 -9.44
N LEU A 375 21.14 26.90 -10.22
CA LEU A 375 22.14 25.88 -10.02
C LEU A 375 22.87 25.57 -11.32
N PRO A 376 24.21 25.50 -11.30
CA PRO A 376 24.95 25.11 -12.49
C PRO A 376 24.75 23.61 -12.79
N ALA A 377 25.10 23.22 -14.02
CA ALA A 377 25.09 21.83 -14.45
C ALA A 377 25.76 20.88 -13.44
N ARG A 378 25.12 19.73 -13.20
CA ARG A 378 25.53 18.64 -12.31
C ARG A 378 25.69 19.01 -10.83
N LYS A 379 25.36 20.25 -10.43
CA LYS A 379 25.25 20.57 -9.01
C LYS A 379 24.05 19.82 -8.44
N ALA A 380 24.26 19.05 -7.37
CA ALA A 380 23.21 18.30 -6.71
C ALA A 380 22.58 19.10 -5.55
N VAL A 381 21.29 18.89 -5.34
CA VAL A 381 20.52 19.36 -4.17
C VAL A 381 19.91 18.18 -3.45
N THR A 382 20.08 18.14 -2.14
CA THR A 382 19.35 17.19 -1.28
C THR A 382 18.03 17.83 -0.87
N ALA A 383 16.93 17.09 -0.93
CA ALA A 383 15.60 17.57 -0.56
C ALA A 383 14.80 16.50 0.19
N LEU A 384 13.98 16.92 1.14
CA LEU A 384 13.14 16.04 1.95
C LEU A 384 11.89 16.75 2.44
N TYR A 385 10.86 15.99 2.80
CA TYR A 385 9.69 16.53 3.50
C TYR A 385 9.72 16.13 4.97
N LYS A 386 9.58 17.11 5.86
CA LYS A 386 9.56 16.88 7.31
C LYS A 386 8.82 18.00 8.02
N GLN A 387 7.95 17.64 8.96
CA GLN A 387 7.21 18.58 9.82
C GLN A 387 6.44 19.64 9.01
N SER A 388 5.66 19.19 8.02
CA SER A 388 4.82 20.06 7.18
C SER A 388 5.59 21.13 6.39
N ARG A 389 6.85 20.84 6.07
CA ARG A 389 7.75 21.70 5.29
C ARG A 389 8.62 20.86 4.36
N TYR A 390 8.93 21.44 3.21
CA TYR A 390 9.92 20.91 2.29
C TYR A 390 11.25 21.57 2.61
N TRP A 391 12.24 20.75 2.90
CA TRP A 391 13.60 21.16 3.21
C TRP A 391 14.50 20.84 2.02
N PHE A 392 15.46 21.70 1.75
CA PHE A 392 16.44 21.50 0.69
C PHE A 392 17.81 22.04 1.09
N ASP A 393 18.87 21.41 0.59
CA ASP A 393 20.26 21.81 0.82
C ASP A 393 21.03 21.81 -0.51
N ARG A 394 21.57 22.97 -0.85
CA ARG A 394 22.40 23.24 -2.04
C ARG A 394 23.91 23.24 -1.76
N GLY A 395 24.30 22.74 -0.59
CA GLY A 395 25.67 22.73 -0.07
C GLY A 395 25.98 23.90 0.87
N ASN A 396 24.96 24.65 1.31
CA ASN A 396 25.08 25.80 2.21
C ASN A 396 24.27 25.62 3.50
N GLY A 397 23.79 24.39 3.75
CA GLY A 397 22.88 24.08 4.85
C GLY A 397 21.42 24.03 4.40
N PHE A 398 20.57 23.50 5.28
CA PHE A 398 19.17 23.29 4.97
C PHE A 398 18.35 24.58 5.03
N GLU A 399 17.67 24.87 3.92
CA GLU A 399 16.63 25.87 3.76
C GLU A 399 15.26 25.18 3.70
N LYS A 400 14.16 25.93 3.85
CA LYS A 400 12.81 25.36 3.85
C LYS A 400 11.75 26.25 3.20
N THR A 401 10.73 25.61 2.67
CA THR A 401 9.54 26.24 2.07
C THR A 401 8.27 25.45 2.41
N PRO A 402 7.09 26.10 2.50
CA PRO A 402 5.82 25.38 2.57
C PRO A 402 5.38 24.79 1.22
N ALA A 403 5.88 25.31 0.10
CA ALA A 403 5.55 24.82 -1.24
C ALA A 403 6.33 23.55 -1.57
N PHE A 404 5.71 22.64 -2.34
CA PHE A 404 6.42 21.48 -2.89
C PHE A 404 7.59 21.92 -3.77
N LEU A 405 8.59 21.06 -3.95
CA LEU A 405 9.80 21.43 -4.71
C LEU A 405 9.71 20.96 -6.14
N ARG A 406 10.17 21.80 -7.08
CA ARG A 406 10.33 21.49 -8.51
C ARG A 406 11.78 21.65 -8.92
N PHE A 407 12.35 20.62 -9.53
CA PHE A 407 13.70 20.60 -10.11
C PHE A 407 13.56 20.78 -11.62
N VAL A 408 13.90 21.97 -12.12
CA VAL A 408 13.56 22.41 -13.48
C VAL A 408 14.83 22.69 -14.28
N PRO A 409 15.24 21.81 -15.21
CA PRO A 409 16.29 22.13 -16.19
C PRO A 409 15.96 23.40 -16.98
N ASP A 410 16.98 24.22 -17.27
CA ASP A 410 16.80 25.37 -18.15
C ASP A 410 16.56 24.95 -19.60
N GLU A 411 17.08 23.79 -20.00
CA GLU A 411 16.87 23.23 -21.33
C GLU A 411 15.59 22.38 -21.38
N PRO A 412 14.68 22.60 -22.35
CA PRO A 412 13.51 21.77 -22.54
C PRO A 412 13.89 20.28 -22.68
N ASN A 413 13.21 19.41 -21.92
CA ASN A 413 13.50 17.97 -21.87
C ASN A 413 14.92 17.61 -21.39
N GLY A 414 15.60 18.54 -20.68
CA GLY A 414 16.87 18.30 -20.01
C GLY A 414 16.79 17.12 -19.04
N ILE A 415 17.93 16.48 -18.78
CA ILE A 415 17.98 15.23 -18.01
C ILE A 415 18.39 15.54 -16.58
N CYS A 416 17.60 15.06 -15.61
CA CYS A 416 17.93 15.07 -14.19
C CYS A 416 18.15 13.66 -13.65
N THR A 417 19.09 13.54 -12.70
CA THR A 417 19.50 12.29 -12.06
C THR A 417 19.08 12.31 -10.60
N VAL A 418 18.51 11.20 -10.12
CA VAL A 418 18.29 10.94 -8.69
C VAL A 418 19.51 10.18 -8.14
N GLU A 419 20.48 10.92 -7.63
CA GLU A 419 21.83 10.46 -7.28
C GLU A 419 21.85 9.40 -6.18
N ASN A 420 20.94 9.49 -5.21
CA ASN A 420 20.85 8.58 -4.07
C ASN A 420 19.84 7.45 -4.29
N TRP A 421 19.50 7.14 -5.54
CA TRP A 421 18.55 6.09 -5.86
C TRP A 421 19.11 5.12 -6.90
N ASP A 422 19.26 3.87 -6.48
CA ASP A 422 19.77 2.78 -7.31
C ASP A 422 18.63 1.86 -7.76
N ARG A 423 18.07 2.15 -8.93
CA ARG A 423 17.03 1.34 -9.56
C ARG A 423 17.60 0.37 -10.59
N ARG A 424 18.62 -0.41 -10.25
CA ARG A 424 19.17 -1.45 -11.14
C ARG A 424 18.30 -2.71 -11.18
N ASN A 425 18.21 -3.32 -12.36
CA ASN A 425 17.84 -4.73 -12.45
C ASN A 425 19.01 -5.60 -11.99
N ARG A 426 18.73 -6.82 -11.53
CA ARG A 426 19.76 -7.80 -11.18
C ARG A 426 20.74 -7.99 -12.34
N GLY A 427 22.02 -7.70 -12.11
CA GLY A 427 23.08 -7.82 -13.12
C GLY A 427 23.21 -6.65 -14.10
N ALA A 428 22.48 -5.54 -13.91
CA ALA A 428 22.64 -4.35 -14.73
C ALA A 428 23.84 -3.50 -14.26
N ASP A 429 24.61 -2.96 -15.22
CA ASP A 429 25.78 -2.13 -14.93
C ASP A 429 25.43 -0.71 -14.48
N ARG A 430 24.21 -0.22 -14.81
CA ARG A 430 23.76 1.15 -14.52
C ARG A 430 22.32 1.21 -14.01
N PRO A 431 22.02 2.09 -13.03
CA PRO A 431 20.66 2.29 -12.53
C PRO A 431 19.77 3.01 -13.54
N TYR A 432 18.45 2.75 -13.47
CA TYR A 432 17.42 3.52 -14.16
C TYR A 432 16.97 4.69 -13.27
N ASN A 433 17.80 5.74 -13.19
CA ASN A 433 17.59 6.87 -12.26
C ASN A 433 17.70 8.25 -12.93
N ARG A 434 17.72 8.30 -14.27
CA ARG A 434 17.71 9.54 -15.05
C ARG A 434 16.35 9.79 -15.70
N TYR A 435 15.89 11.03 -15.63
CA TYR A 435 14.54 11.45 -16.02
C TYR A 435 14.60 12.75 -16.82
N ARG A 436 13.76 12.85 -17.85
CA ARG A 436 13.65 14.08 -18.64
C ARG A 436 12.75 15.10 -17.96
N ASN A 437 12.97 16.36 -18.32
CA ASN A 437 12.14 17.49 -17.96
C ASN A 437 12.11 17.73 -16.44
N VAL A 438 10.94 17.87 -15.83
CA VAL A 438 10.82 18.33 -14.45
C VAL A 438 10.67 17.14 -13.49
N LEU A 439 11.37 17.22 -12.35
CA LEU A 439 11.07 16.39 -11.18
C LEU A 439 10.36 17.24 -10.11
N GLU A 440 9.47 16.64 -9.36
CA GLU A 440 8.72 17.29 -8.27
C GLU A 440 8.75 16.45 -7.01
N LEU A 441 9.04 17.05 -5.86
CA LEU A 441 8.92 16.39 -4.57
C LEU A 441 7.62 16.84 -3.90
N HIS A 442 6.64 15.95 -3.85
CA HIS A 442 5.34 16.16 -3.22
C HIS A 442 5.19 15.31 -1.96
N TYR A 443 4.55 15.86 -0.93
CA TYR A 443 4.01 15.09 0.17
C TYR A 443 2.51 14.90 0.01
N ASN A 444 2.08 13.64 0.08
CA ASN A 444 0.68 13.25 0.07
C ASN A 444 0.18 13.02 1.51
N ASP A 445 -0.68 13.92 1.98
CA ASP A 445 -1.27 13.83 3.32
C ASP A 445 -2.23 12.64 3.47
N THR A 446 -2.89 12.21 2.38
CA THR A 446 -3.88 11.11 2.42
C THR A 446 -3.27 9.75 2.74
N LYS A 447 -2.02 9.53 2.30
CA LYS A 447 -1.26 8.29 2.41
C LYS A 447 0.00 8.48 3.25
N SER A 448 0.15 9.65 3.87
CA SER A 448 1.25 10.07 4.74
C SER A 448 2.64 9.75 4.17
N ARG A 449 2.87 10.02 2.88
CA ARG A 449 4.14 9.69 2.20
C ARG A 449 4.57 10.78 1.24
N ALA A 450 5.88 10.89 1.03
CA ALA A 450 6.44 11.72 -0.03
C ALA A 450 6.66 10.91 -1.32
N TRP A 451 6.39 11.55 -2.44
CA TRP A 451 6.60 11.04 -3.78
C TRP A 451 7.54 11.98 -4.53
N LEU A 452 8.52 11.40 -5.22
CA LEU A 452 9.16 12.04 -6.35
C LEU A 452 8.32 11.74 -7.60
N ILE A 453 7.94 12.79 -8.30
CA ILE A 453 7.07 12.77 -9.48
C ILE A 453 7.88 13.31 -10.66
N ASN A 454 7.75 12.68 -11.83
CA ASN A 454 8.31 13.18 -13.08
C ASN A 454 7.21 13.82 -13.93
N GLU A 455 7.30 15.13 -14.18
CA GLU A 455 6.41 15.90 -15.05
C GLU A 455 7.05 16.08 -16.43
N LEU A 456 6.46 15.48 -17.46
CA LEU A 456 7.00 15.45 -18.82
C LEU A 456 5.92 15.24 -19.89
N PRO A 457 6.15 15.66 -21.14
CA PRO A 457 5.20 15.39 -22.22
C PRO A 457 4.98 13.89 -22.43
N MET A 458 3.74 13.51 -22.76
CA MET A 458 3.29 12.13 -22.95
C MET A 458 4.26 11.28 -23.79
N GLU A 459 4.80 11.86 -24.87
CA GLU A 459 5.59 11.12 -25.84
C GLU A 459 7.01 10.87 -25.33
N TRP A 460 7.55 11.77 -24.51
CA TRP A 460 8.81 11.51 -23.78
C TRP A 460 8.64 10.47 -22.69
N TYR A 461 7.48 10.46 -22.02
CA TYR A 461 7.14 9.39 -21.08
C TYR A 461 7.14 8.01 -21.76
N LEU A 462 6.48 7.88 -22.91
CA LEU A 462 6.35 6.61 -23.63
C LEU A 462 7.71 6.07 -24.11
N LYS A 463 8.65 6.95 -24.46
CA LYS A 463 10.03 6.56 -24.82
C LYS A 463 10.77 5.87 -23.67
N GLY A 464 10.45 6.20 -22.43
CA GLY A 464 11.04 5.59 -21.24
C GLY A 464 10.35 4.31 -20.75
N LEU A 465 9.41 3.75 -21.51
CA LEU A 465 8.72 2.51 -21.12
C LEU A 465 9.60 1.26 -21.29
N GLY A 466 9.59 0.41 -20.27
CA GLY A 466 10.30 -0.87 -20.18
C GLY A 466 9.36 -2.09 -20.19
N GLU A 467 8.21 -1.98 -20.88
CA GLU A 467 7.18 -3.03 -20.97
C GLU A 467 7.55 -4.17 -21.93
N THR A 468 8.49 -3.90 -22.86
CA THR A 468 8.97 -4.89 -23.82
C THR A 468 10.45 -4.71 -24.14
N SER A 469 11.01 -5.66 -24.87
CA SER A 469 12.40 -5.59 -25.33
C SER A 469 12.54 -4.72 -26.58
N ASN A 470 13.70 -4.08 -26.73
CA ASN A 470 14.04 -3.30 -27.93
C ASN A 470 14.04 -4.17 -29.21
N VAL A 471 14.29 -5.48 -29.09
CA VAL A 471 14.38 -6.41 -30.24
C VAL A 471 13.03 -6.96 -30.70
N SER A 472 11.96 -6.73 -29.93
CA SER A 472 10.59 -7.18 -30.28
C SER A 472 10.14 -6.67 -31.65
N HIS A 473 9.18 -7.36 -32.28
CA HIS A 473 8.67 -6.97 -33.60
C HIS A 473 8.08 -5.55 -33.58
N MET A 474 8.35 -4.75 -34.62
CA MET A 474 7.97 -3.32 -34.65
C MET A 474 6.46 -3.12 -34.56
N GLU A 475 5.68 -3.91 -35.29
CA GLU A 475 4.22 -3.82 -35.24
C GLU A 475 3.65 -4.14 -33.86
N TYR A 476 4.26 -5.04 -33.10
CA TYR A 476 3.88 -5.27 -31.71
C TYR A 476 4.29 -4.09 -30.81
N GLN A 477 5.49 -3.52 -30.99
CA GLN A 477 5.90 -2.32 -30.25
C GLN A 477 4.93 -1.15 -30.50
N LYS A 478 4.51 -0.91 -31.75
CA LYS A 478 3.49 0.10 -32.10
C LYS A 478 2.14 -0.16 -31.44
N ALA A 479 1.66 -1.40 -31.43
CA ALA A 479 0.41 -1.77 -30.77
C ALA A 479 0.51 -1.53 -29.25
N LEU A 480 1.59 -2.00 -28.63
CA LEU A 480 1.86 -1.80 -27.20
C LEU A 480 1.94 -0.32 -26.84
N ILE A 481 2.70 0.49 -27.59
CA ILE A 481 2.85 1.91 -27.33
C ILE A 481 1.54 2.67 -27.53
N THR A 482 0.73 2.33 -28.54
CA THR A 482 -0.60 2.94 -28.72
C THR A 482 -1.53 2.59 -27.55
N ALA A 483 -1.56 1.32 -27.12
CA ALA A 483 -2.32 0.90 -25.94
C ALA A 483 -1.82 1.61 -24.66
N ALA A 484 -0.51 1.76 -24.51
CA ALA A 484 0.10 2.44 -23.37
C ALA A 484 -0.21 3.95 -23.34
N ARG A 485 -0.11 4.63 -24.48
CA ARG A 485 -0.49 6.05 -24.67
C ARG A 485 -1.95 6.26 -24.31
N THR A 486 -2.80 5.35 -24.78
CA THR A 486 -4.24 5.41 -24.52
C THR A 486 -4.54 5.24 -23.03
N TYR A 487 -3.90 4.28 -22.36
CA TYR A 487 -4.03 4.08 -20.91
C TYR A 487 -3.61 5.31 -20.10
N ALA A 488 -2.45 5.89 -20.42
CA ALA A 488 -1.98 7.10 -19.74
C ALA A 488 -2.91 8.30 -20.00
N THR A 489 -3.40 8.47 -21.24
CA THR A 489 -4.38 9.50 -21.60
C THR A 489 -5.69 9.32 -20.85
N TYR A 490 -6.15 8.07 -20.73
CA TYR A 490 -7.38 7.72 -20.01
C TYR A 490 -7.37 8.22 -18.56
N HIS A 491 -6.24 8.01 -17.87
CA HIS A 491 -6.05 8.43 -16.49
C HIS A 491 -5.75 9.93 -16.35
N PHE A 492 -5.08 10.52 -17.34
CA PHE A 492 -4.88 11.97 -17.44
C PHE A 492 -6.23 12.71 -17.49
N GLU A 493 -7.11 12.34 -18.42
CA GLU A 493 -8.39 13.04 -18.62
C GLU A 493 -9.36 12.90 -17.43
N ARG A 494 -9.29 11.79 -16.70
CA ARG A 494 -10.25 11.50 -15.62
C ARG A 494 -9.74 11.86 -14.23
N GLY A 495 -8.43 11.95 -14.02
CA GLY A 495 -7.82 12.20 -12.71
C GLY A 495 -8.21 11.18 -11.63
N THR A 496 -8.66 9.97 -12.02
CA THR A 496 -9.41 9.05 -11.14
C THR A 496 -8.55 8.21 -10.22
N LYS A 497 -7.45 7.64 -10.73
CA LYS A 497 -6.70 6.58 -10.02
C LYS A 497 -5.74 7.14 -8.97
N ARG A 498 -5.08 8.25 -9.28
CA ARG A 498 -3.96 8.81 -8.53
C ARG A 498 -4.09 10.30 -8.22
N GLY A 499 -5.22 10.93 -8.54
CA GLY A 499 -5.45 12.37 -8.35
C GLY A 499 -5.08 12.90 -6.96
N PRO A 500 -5.49 12.25 -5.85
CA PRO A 500 -5.09 12.67 -4.51
C PRO A 500 -3.57 12.66 -4.29
N GLU A 501 -2.82 11.84 -5.01
CA GLU A 501 -1.36 11.67 -4.93
C GLU A 501 -0.57 12.63 -5.85
N PHE A 502 -1.25 13.56 -6.54
CA PHE A 502 -0.66 14.60 -7.40
C PHE A 502 -0.05 14.15 -8.73
N PHE A 503 -0.20 12.87 -9.08
CA PHE A 503 0.23 12.32 -10.37
C PHE A 503 -0.90 11.57 -11.07
N HIS A 504 -0.70 11.22 -12.35
CA HIS A 504 -1.70 10.55 -13.17
C HIS A 504 -1.54 9.03 -13.12
N ILE A 505 -0.28 8.56 -13.12
CA ILE A 505 0.11 7.14 -13.15
C ILE A 505 1.42 6.93 -12.38
N THR A 506 1.73 5.70 -11.97
CA THR A 506 3.03 5.32 -11.42
C THR A 506 3.97 4.79 -12.51
N GLY A 507 5.28 4.82 -12.24
CA GLY A 507 6.28 4.17 -13.09
C GLY A 507 6.55 2.70 -12.75
N TYR A 508 5.61 2.04 -12.07
CA TYR A 508 5.71 0.64 -11.65
C TYR A 508 4.64 -0.22 -12.32
N ALA A 509 4.74 -1.55 -12.18
CA ALA A 509 3.88 -2.51 -12.87
C ALA A 509 2.38 -2.47 -12.47
N ASP A 510 2.00 -1.65 -11.49
CA ASP A 510 0.60 -1.39 -11.13
C ASP A 510 -0.09 -0.36 -12.03
N ASP A 511 0.68 0.43 -12.78
CA ASP A 511 0.23 1.24 -13.91
C ASP A 511 0.99 0.83 -15.17
N GLN A 512 2.24 1.30 -15.33
CA GLN A 512 3.10 0.97 -16.46
C GLN A 512 4.57 1.03 -16.05
N VAL A 513 5.39 0.10 -16.57
CA VAL A 513 6.82 0.05 -16.24
C VAL A 513 7.57 1.18 -16.93
N TYR A 514 7.67 2.33 -16.27
CA TYR A 514 8.44 3.49 -16.73
C TYR A 514 9.80 3.56 -16.04
N ARG A 515 10.86 3.64 -16.83
CA ARG A 515 12.27 3.62 -16.40
C ARG A 515 13.06 4.87 -16.80
N GLY A 516 12.37 5.90 -17.29
CA GLY A 516 12.97 7.19 -17.61
C GLY A 516 13.92 7.14 -18.81
N TYR A 517 14.83 8.10 -18.83
CA TYR A 517 15.75 8.36 -19.94
C TYR A 517 16.71 7.19 -20.20
N ASP A 518 17.10 6.46 -19.17
CA ASP A 518 17.99 5.29 -19.31
C ASP A 518 17.38 4.21 -20.21
N GLN A 519 16.07 3.98 -20.11
CA GLN A 519 15.35 3.02 -20.96
C GLN A 519 15.17 3.54 -22.38
N GLU A 520 14.88 4.83 -22.53
CA GLU A 520 14.83 5.52 -23.82
C GLU A 520 16.15 5.34 -24.58
N ALA A 521 17.27 5.68 -23.94
CA ALA A 521 18.60 5.60 -24.54
C ALA A 521 18.98 4.17 -24.93
N ALA A 522 18.52 3.18 -24.17
CA ALA A 522 18.78 1.77 -24.44
C ALA A 522 17.85 1.15 -25.50
N SER A 523 16.76 1.83 -25.88
CA SER A 523 15.67 1.23 -26.67
C SER A 523 15.25 2.06 -27.89
N PRO A 524 16.14 2.27 -28.88
CA PRO A 524 15.85 3.11 -30.04
C PRO A 524 14.66 2.64 -30.89
N ARG A 525 14.33 1.34 -30.92
CA ARG A 525 13.15 0.84 -31.65
C ARG A 525 11.84 1.15 -30.91
N ILE A 526 11.88 1.18 -29.58
CA ILE A 526 10.74 1.66 -28.79
C ILE A 526 10.54 3.14 -29.10
N VAL A 527 11.60 3.95 -29.09
CA VAL A 527 11.54 5.38 -29.48
C VAL A 527 10.94 5.55 -30.88
N ALA A 528 11.38 4.77 -31.87
CA ALA A 528 10.82 4.80 -33.22
C ALA A 528 9.31 4.46 -33.24
N SER A 529 8.88 3.44 -32.50
CA SER A 529 7.45 3.10 -32.43
C SER A 529 6.58 4.18 -31.75
N VAL A 530 7.15 4.94 -30.80
CA VAL A 530 6.51 6.13 -30.23
C VAL A 530 6.29 7.18 -31.31
N GLU A 531 7.33 7.51 -32.08
CA GLU A 531 7.24 8.52 -33.15
C GLU A 531 6.30 8.09 -34.29
N GLU A 532 6.38 6.82 -34.73
CA GLU A 532 5.52 6.30 -35.81
C GLU A 532 4.04 6.21 -35.40
N THR A 533 3.75 6.18 -34.10
CA THR A 533 2.37 6.17 -33.55
C THR A 533 2.03 7.46 -32.82
N ARG A 534 2.79 8.54 -33.03
CA ARG A 534 2.65 9.80 -32.29
C ARG A 534 1.20 10.29 -32.28
N GLY A 535 0.68 10.54 -31.09
CA GLY A 535 -0.69 10.99 -30.87
C GLY A 535 -1.79 10.00 -31.22
N ARG A 536 -1.49 8.76 -31.63
CA ARG A 536 -2.50 7.73 -31.93
C ARG A 536 -3.00 7.09 -30.63
N THR A 537 -4.30 7.14 -30.40
CA THR A 537 -4.98 6.53 -29.25
C THR A 537 -6.16 5.68 -29.68
N VAL A 538 -6.47 4.65 -28.90
CA VAL A 538 -7.67 3.83 -29.06
C VAL A 538 -8.87 4.55 -28.46
N THR A 539 -9.97 4.59 -29.22
CA THR A 539 -11.20 5.28 -28.83
C THR A 539 -12.40 4.36 -28.96
N TYR A 540 -13.36 4.45 -28.05
CA TYR A 540 -14.67 3.81 -28.18
C TYR A 540 -15.74 4.90 -28.15
N GLU A 541 -16.64 4.90 -29.15
CA GLU A 541 -17.67 5.94 -29.32
C GLU A 541 -17.10 7.38 -29.28
N GLY A 542 -15.89 7.56 -29.82
CA GLY A 542 -15.20 8.85 -29.86
C GLY A 542 -14.59 9.31 -28.53
N ARG A 543 -14.62 8.50 -27.48
CA ARG A 543 -13.98 8.75 -26.17
C ARG A 543 -12.72 7.90 -26.03
N THR A 544 -11.75 8.35 -25.24
CA THR A 544 -10.55 7.53 -24.90
C THR A 544 -10.98 6.21 -24.27
N ALA A 545 -10.61 5.11 -24.91
CA ALA A 545 -10.85 3.77 -24.42
C ALA A 545 -9.91 3.45 -23.24
N ILE A 546 -10.31 2.56 -22.33
CA ILE A 546 -9.36 1.94 -21.39
C ILE A 546 -8.72 0.75 -22.10
N THR A 547 -7.39 0.66 -22.10
CA THR A 547 -6.61 -0.32 -22.88
C THR A 547 -5.66 -1.11 -21.99
N PRO A 548 -6.17 -1.98 -21.11
CA PRO A 548 -5.33 -2.83 -20.28
C PRO A 548 -4.54 -3.83 -21.15
N TYR A 549 -3.33 -4.15 -20.73
CA TYR A 549 -2.46 -5.12 -21.40
C TYR A 549 -1.59 -5.85 -20.37
N PHE A 550 -1.13 -7.05 -20.69
CA PHE A 550 -0.40 -7.91 -19.76
C PHE A 550 0.57 -8.84 -20.47
N SER A 551 1.41 -9.57 -19.72
CA SER A 551 2.55 -10.32 -20.27
C SER A 551 2.12 -11.48 -21.18
N ARG A 552 1.31 -12.42 -20.69
CA ARG A 552 0.89 -13.59 -21.49
C ARG A 552 -0.36 -14.24 -20.94
N SER A 553 -1.18 -14.79 -21.83
CA SER A 553 -2.41 -15.48 -21.48
C SER A 553 -2.19 -16.99 -21.25
N ALA A 554 -3.26 -17.66 -20.80
CA ALA A 554 -3.36 -19.12 -20.79
C ALA A 554 -4.20 -19.65 -21.97
N GLY A 555 -4.06 -19.03 -23.15
CA GLY A 555 -4.76 -19.41 -24.37
C GLY A 555 -6.05 -18.63 -24.67
N LYS A 556 -6.45 -17.72 -23.77
CA LYS A 556 -7.48 -16.71 -23.98
C LYS A 556 -7.32 -15.53 -23.02
N THR A 557 -7.87 -14.38 -23.38
CA THR A 557 -8.11 -13.25 -22.46
C THR A 557 -9.49 -13.39 -21.80
N TYR A 558 -9.76 -12.55 -20.80
CA TYR A 558 -11.01 -12.53 -20.06
C TYR A 558 -11.82 -11.25 -20.36
N ASP A 559 -13.14 -11.33 -20.13
CA ASP A 559 -14.00 -10.15 -20.13
C ASP A 559 -13.67 -9.26 -18.92
N TRP A 560 -13.84 -7.94 -19.08
CA TRP A 560 -13.65 -6.97 -17.99
C TRP A 560 -14.38 -7.40 -16.70
N GLY A 561 -15.66 -7.74 -16.81
CA GLY A 561 -16.53 -8.08 -15.68
C GLY A 561 -16.13 -9.37 -14.96
N GLU A 562 -15.41 -10.29 -15.62
CA GLU A 562 -14.92 -11.53 -15.00
C GLU A 562 -13.80 -11.27 -13.97
N VAL A 563 -13.07 -10.16 -14.10
CA VAL A 563 -11.88 -9.88 -13.26
C VAL A 563 -12.04 -8.61 -12.41
N TRP A 564 -12.62 -7.55 -12.94
CA TRP A 564 -12.65 -6.23 -12.29
C TRP A 564 -14.04 -5.70 -11.94
N GLY A 565 -15.10 -6.43 -12.31
CA GLY A 565 -16.49 -6.02 -12.08
C GLY A 565 -16.94 -4.83 -12.93
N GLY A 566 -18.23 -4.76 -13.25
CA GLY A 566 -18.79 -3.83 -14.24
C GLY A 566 -18.64 -4.37 -15.67
N ASP A 567 -18.93 -3.51 -16.67
CA ASP A 567 -18.80 -3.86 -18.08
C ASP A 567 -18.00 -2.78 -18.82
N VAL A 568 -17.12 -3.23 -19.71
CA VAL A 568 -16.41 -2.39 -20.68
C VAL A 568 -16.61 -3.04 -22.04
N PRO A 569 -17.49 -2.49 -22.91
CA PRO A 569 -17.95 -3.16 -24.12
C PRO A 569 -16.84 -3.62 -25.07
N TRP A 570 -15.73 -2.88 -25.13
CA TRP A 570 -14.59 -3.18 -26.00
C TRP A 570 -13.53 -4.07 -25.36
N VAL A 571 -13.64 -4.44 -24.08
CA VAL A 571 -12.67 -5.30 -23.39
C VAL A 571 -13.31 -6.65 -23.11
N LYS A 572 -13.28 -7.51 -24.14
CA LYS A 572 -13.89 -8.84 -24.12
C LYS A 572 -12.84 -9.95 -24.23
N GLY A 573 -13.20 -11.14 -23.77
CA GLY A 573 -12.39 -12.34 -23.88
C GLY A 573 -12.23 -12.79 -25.33
N VAL A 574 -10.98 -12.88 -25.80
CA VAL A 574 -10.61 -13.37 -27.13
C VAL A 574 -9.65 -14.55 -27.01
N ALA A 575 -9.61 -15.40 -28.05
CA ALA A 575 -8.67 -16.51 -28.09
C ALA A 575 -7.22 -16.01 -28.16
N CYS A 576 -6.27 -16.80 -27.67
CA CYS A 576 -4.83 -16.55 -27.84
C CYS A 576 -4.18 -17.85 -28.31
N PRO A 577 -4.31 -18.21 -29.61
CA PRO A 577 -3.86 -19.48 -30.12
C PRO A 577 -2.35 -19.71 -29.95
N CYS A 578 -1.50 -18.70 -30.12
CA CYS A 578 -0.06 -18.88 -29.94
C CYS A 578 0.30 -19.15 -28.47
N ASP A 579 -0.37 -18.47 -27.53
CA ASP A 579 -0.20 -18.73 -26.10
C ASP A 579 -0.67 -20.14 -25.72
N LYS A 580 -1.78 -20.58 -26.31
CA LYS A 580 -2.34 -21.94 -26.14
C LYS A 580 -1.41 -23.02 -26.70
N GLU A 581 -0.94 -22.85 -27.94
CA GLU A 581 -0.03 -23.78 -28.62
C GLU A 581 1.27 -23.99 -27.85
N LYS A 582 1.79 -22.92 -27.24
CA LYS A 582 3.01 -22.97 -26.41
C LYS A 582 2.77 -23.45 -24.98
N GLY A 583 1.53 -23.72 -24.59
CA GLY A 583 1.17 -24.16 -23.24
C GLY A 583 1.52 -23.14 -22.16
N TYR A 584 1.46 -21.84 -22.48
CA TYR A 584 1.77 -20.80 -21.51
C TYR A 584 0.75 -20.75 -20.37
N ARG A 585 1.25 -20.40 -19.18
CA ARG A 585 0.43 -20.06 -18.02
C ARG A 585 0.22 -18.56 -17.97
N LEU A 586 -0.97 -18.14 -17.54
CA LEU A 586 -1.33 -16.75 -17.34
C LEU A 586 -0.26 -16.05 -16.49
N TRP A 587 0.23 -14.91 -16.99
CA TRP A 587 1.11 -14.02 -16.25
C TRP A 587 0.63 -12.58 -16.45
N GLY A 588 0.07 -12.02 -15.39
CA GLY A 588 -0.64 -10.74 -15.39
C GLY A 588 -2.15 -10.95 -15.18
N HIS A 589 -2.93 -9.89 -15.37
CA HIS A 589 -4.35 -9.88 -15.02
C HIS A 589 -5.27 -10.56 -16.05
N GLY A 590 -4.80 -10.82 -17.28
CA GLY A 590 -5.58 -11.57 -18.27
C GLY A 590 -6.60 -10.75 -19.08
N ILE A 591 -6.62 -9.43 -18.91
CA ILE A 591 -7.62 -8.52 -19.50
C ILE A 591 -6.99 -7.67 -20.61
N GLY A 592 -7.69 -7.53 -21.74
CA GLY A 592 -7.22 -6.76 -22.89
C GLY A 592 -6.09 -7.47 -23.65
N MET A 593 -5.02 -6.75 -24.00
CA MET A 593 -4.00 -7.26 -24.92
C MET A 593 -2.98 -8.18 -24.24
N SER A 594 -2.86 -9.42 -24.73
CA SER A 594 -1.76 -10.34 -24.37
C SER A 594 -0.51 -9.98 -25.18
N ALA A 595 0.59 -9.64 -24.51
CA ALA A 595 1.83 -9.24 -25.16
C ALA A 595 2.47 -10.37 -25.99
N THR A 596 2.45 -11.61 -25.51
CA THR A 596 3.01 -12.76 -26.27
C THR A 596 2.18 -13.11 -27.49
N GLU A 597 0.87 -13.03 -27.40
CA GLU A 597 -0.02 -13.26 -28.54
C GLU A 597 0.10 -12.12 -29.56
N ALA A 598 0.10 -10.86 -29.11
CA ALA A 598 0.31 -9.70 -29.99
C ALA A 598 1.68 -9.74 -30.70
N LEU A 599 2.74 -10.19 -30.03
CA LEU A 599 4.04 -10.44 -30.66
C LEU A 599 3.97 -11.57 -31.69
N CYS A 600 3.22 -12.65 -31.42
CA CYS A 600 3.02 -13.74 -32.37
C CYS A 600 2.28 -13.27 -33.63
N MET A 601 1.20 -12.52 -33.45
CA MET A 601 0.42 -11.86 -34.49
C MET A 601 1.31 -10.99 -35.38
N ALA A 602 2.13 -10.14 -34.77
CA ALA A 602 3.10 -9.30 -35.48
C ALA A 602 4.11 -10.13 -36.29
N ASN A 603 4.67 -11.19 -35.70
CA ASN A 603 5.59 -12.09 -36.39
C ASN A 603 4.92 -12.89 -37.53
N ARG A 604 3.60 -13.01 -37.54
CA ARG A 604 2.79 -13.60 -38.63
C ARG A 604 2.39 -12.56 -39.68
N GLY A 605 2.89 -11.33 -39.59
CA GLY A 605 2.68 -10.27 -40.58
C GLY A 605 1.47 -9.36 -40.32
N GLN A 606 0.82 -9.46 -39.17
CA GLN A 606 -0.28 -8.56 -38.82
C GLN A 606 0.24 -7.19 -38.41
N GLY A 607 -0.42 -6.14 -38.92
CA GLY A 607 -0.12 -4.75 -38.57
C GLY A 607 -0.62 -4.37 -37.17
N TRP A 608 -0.04 -3.34 -36.59
CA TRP A 608 -0.35 -2.90 -35.22
C TRP A 608 -1.83 -2.53 -35.00
N GLU A 609 -2.49 -1.95 -36.01
CA GLU A 609 -3.93 -1.64 -35.94
C GLU A 609 -4.78 -2.91 -35.89
N GLN A 610 -4.42 -3.93 -36.68
CA GLN A 610 -5.10 -5.24 -36.67
C GLN A 610 -4.95 -5.93 -35.32
N ILE A 611 -3.77 -5.82 -34.70
CA ILE A 611 -3.51 -6.34 -33.35
C ILE A 611 -4.42 -5.65 -32.33
N LEU A 612 -4.54 -4.32 -32.38
CA LEU A 612 -5.41 -3.59 -31.45
C LEU A 612 -6.88 -3.95 -31.63
N HIS A 613 -7.38 -4.01 -32.88
CA HIS A 613 -8.75 -4.41 -33.16
C HIS A 613 -9.06 -5.86 -32.78
N TYR A 614 -8.04 -6.72 -32.71
CA TYR A 614 -8.22 -8.10 -32.23
C TYR A 614 -8.47 -8.15 -30.72
N PHE A 615 -7.76 -7.34 -29.93
CA PHE A 615 -7.87 -7.37 -28.46
C PHE A 615 -8.91 -6.41 -27.90
N TYR A 616 -9.30 -5.40 -28.66
CA TYR A 616 -10.28 -4.39 -28.25
C TYR A 616 -11.41 -4.30 -29.28
N THR A 617 -12.60 -4.77 -28.90
CA THR A 617 -13.76 -4.91 -29.79
C THR A 617 -14.37 -3.56 -30.15
N ASP A 618 -14.72 -3.35 -31.42
CA ASP A 618 -15.44 -2.16 -31.92
C ASP A 618 -14.81 -0.81 -31.56
N VAL A 619 -13.48 -0.78 -31.36
CA VAL A 619 -12.73 0.46 -31.15
C VAL A 619 -12.35 1.14 -32.46
N GLY A 620 -12.14 2.45 -32.42
CA GLY A 620 -11.43 3.22 -33.44
C GLY A 620 -10.02 3.60 -33.00
N ILE A 621 -9.18 4.02 -33.94
CA ILE A 621 -7.83 4.53 -33.69
C ILE A 621 -7.75 5.97 -34.21
N THR A 622 -7.60 6.92 -33.30
CA THR A 622 -7.70 8.36 -33.60
C THR A 622 -6.37 9.05 -33.32
N LYS A 623 -5.93 9.96 -34.19
CA LYS A 623 -4.82 10.88 -33.90
C LYS A 623 -5.35 12.07 -33.10
N ARG A 624 -4.80 12.30 -31.90
CA ARG A 624 -5.28 13.31 -30.95
C ARG A 624 -4.36 14.50 -30.75
N TRP A 625 -3.09 14.39 -31.09
CA TRP A 625 -2.12 15.50 -31.11
C TRP A 625 -1.06 15.27 -32.18
N GLN A 626 -0.35 16.34 -32.56
CA GLN A 626 0.72 16.29 -33.57
C GLN A 626 2.06 15.91 -33.01
#